data_AF-A0A6V7TDH5-F1
#
_entry.id   AF-A0A6V7TDH5-F1
#
_cell.length_a   1.000
_cell.length_b   1.000
_cell.length_c   1.000
_cell.angle_alpha   90.00
_cell.angle_beta   90.00
_cell.angle_gamma   90.00
#
_symmetry.space_group_name_H-M   'P 1'
#
loop_
_entity.id
_entity.type
_entity.pdbx_description
1 polymer ?
#
loop_
_entity_poly.entity_id
_entity_poly.type
_entity_poly.pdbx_seq_one_letter_code
_entity_poly.pdbx_strand_id
1 'polypeptide(L)'
;MFKNLALKIMSYFPIRYFPSFDKKPDMNECIFSRRNKKVKIVLKSISGISILKKNKIIINGNETLASILNFLKKIYNKEEYIYLYINNTIKPNLDDYISDLFDLYQISNSLNISYSFNPAY
;
A
#
# COMPACT_ATOMS: atom_id res chain seq x y z
N MET A 1 51.70 -52.28 -0.43
CA MET A 1 52.22 -51.06 -1.10
C MET A 1 51.05 -50.10 -1.27
N PHE A 2 50.88 -49.18 -0.33
CA PHE A 2 49.76 -48.23 -0.28
C PHE A 2 49.98 -47.11 -1.31
N LYS A 3 49.02 -46.89 -2.21
CA LYS A 3 48.98 -45.71 -3.08
C LYS A 3 47.66 -44.96 -2.88
N ASN A 4 47.73 -43.98 -1.99
CA ASN A 4 47.03 -42.71 -1.95
C ASN A 4 45.60 -42.66 -2.52
N LEU A 5 44.64 -42.84 -1.61
CA LEU A 5 43.34 -42.20 -1.66
C LEU A 5 43.54 -40.68 -1.48
N ALA A 6 43.86 -39.97 -2.56
CA ALA A 6 43.90 -38.52 -2.53
C ALA A 6 42.46 -38.01 -2.37
N LEU A 7 42.08 -37.69 -1.13
CA LEU A 7 40.91 -36.90 -0.81
C LEU A 7 40.95 -35.64 -1.70
N LYS A 8 40.12 -35.59 -2.72
CA LYS A 8 39.86 -34.39 -3.51
C LYS A 8 39.12 -33.44 -2.60
N ILE A 9 39.86 -32.55 -1.93
CA ILE A 9 39.32 -31.46 -1.14
C ILE A 9 38.43 -30.64 -2.10
N MET A 10 37.12 -30.82 -1.98
CA MET A 10 36.13 -29.93 -2.58
C MET A 10 36.31 -28.58 -1.88
N SER A 11 37.05 -27.68 -2.51
CA SER A 11 37.13 -26.29 -2.10
C SER A 11 35.75 -25.67 -2.33
N TYR A 12 34.95 -25.58 -1.26
CA TYR A 12 33.77 -24.74 -1.22
C TYR A 12 34.24 -23.28 -1.32
N PHE A 13 34.43 -22.79 -2.55
CA PHE A 13 34.43 -21.35 -2.79
C PHE A 13 32.98 -20.88 -2.60
N PRO A 14 32.65 -20.09 -1.56
CA PRO A 14 31.32 -19.53 -1.45
C PRO A 14 31.09 -18.68 -2.70
N ILE A 15 30.02 -18.94 -3.43
CA ILE A 15 29.61 -18.11 -4.56
C ILE A 15 29.33 -16.71 -3.98
N ARG A 16 30.29 -15.81 -4.11
CA ARG A 16 30.12 -14.41 -3.72
C ARG A 16 29.37 -13.72 -4.84
N TYR A 17 28.05 -13.61 -4.68
CA TYR A 17 27.25 -12.78 -5.56
C TYR A 17 27.59 -11.31 -5.31
N PHE A 18 28.11 -10.65 -6.34
CA PHE A 18 28.24 -9.20 -6.38
C PHE A 18 27.29 -8.71 -7.48
N PRO A 19 26.15 -8.08 -7.13
CA PRO A 19 25.25 -7.55 -8.14
C PRO A 19 25.96 -6.48 -8.97
N SER A 20 25.99 -6.65 -10.30
CA SER A 20 26.37 -5.59 -11.23
C SER A 20 25.13 -4.79 -11.60
N PHE A 21 25.16 -3.47 -11.42
CA PHE A 21 24.10 -2.56 -11.84
C PHE A 21 24.63 -1.59 -12.88
N ASP A 22 23.95 -1.46 -14.02
CA ASP A 22 24.29 -0.47 -15.06
C ASP A 22 24.13 0.97 -14.53
N LYS A 23 23.12 1.18 -13.69
CA LYS A 23 22.88 2.38 -12.92
C LYS A 23 22.51 1.95 -11.51
N LYS A 24 23.11 2.58 -10.49
CA LYS A 24 22.71 2.35 -9.11
C LYS A 24 21.20 2.62 -8.97
N PRO A 25 20.40 1.65 -8.48
CA PRO A 25 18.96 1.86 -8.33
C PRO A 25 18.71 3.00 -7.37
N ASP A 26 17.86 3.96 -7.78
CA ASP A 26 17.37 5.00 -6.91
C ASP A 26 16.16 4.46 -6.13
N MET A 27 16.25 4.49 -4.80
CA MET A 27 15.22 3.95 -3.93
C MET A 27 13.87 4.66 -4.15
N ASN A 28 13.86 5.97 -4.39
CA ASN A 28 12.63 6.72 -4.59
C ASN A 28 11.98 6.35 -5.93
N GLU A 29 12.78 6.17 -6.97
CA GLU A 29 12.32 5.68 -8.28
C GLU A 29 11.71 4.27 -8.17
N CYS A 30 12.37 3.36 -7.45
CA CYS A 30 11.85 2.02 -7.20
C CYS A 30 10.55 2.03 -6.40
N ILE A 31 10.45 2.86 -5.36
CA ILE A 31 9.24 2.97 -4.54
C ILE A 31 8.10 3.58 -5.36
N PHE A 32 8.36 4.66 -6.11
CA PHE A 32 7.36 5.31 -6.95
C PHE A 32 6.83 4.38 -8.03
N SER A 33 7.71 3.64 -8.69
CA SER A 33 7.32 2.66 -9.71
C SER A 33 6.51 1.50 -9.13
N ARG A 34 6.87 0.98 -7.94
CA ARG A 34 6.06 -0.04 -7.24
C ARG A 34 4.63 0.43 -6.95
N ARG A 35 4.47 1.70 -6.57
CA ARG A 35 3.18 2.31 -6.26
C ARG A 35 2.41 2.79 -7.49
N ASN A 36 3.04 2.84 -8.67
CA ASN A 36 2.45 3.34 -9.90
C ASN A 36 1.47 2.32 -10.52
N LYS A 37 0.35 2.11 -9.83
CA LYS A 37 -0.75 1.24 -10.24
C LYS A 37 -2.09 1.88 -9.90
N LYS A 38 -3.14 1.45 -10.58
CA LYS A 38 -4.51 1.87 -10.28
C LYS A 38 -5.08 0.99 -9.17
N VAL A 39 -5.64 1.62 -8.15
CA VAL A 39 -6.21 0.95 -6.98
C VAL A 39 -7.71 1.18 -6.95
N LYS A 40 -8.46 0.08 -6.79
CA LYS A 40 -9.91 0.10 -6.59
C LYS A 40 -10.24 0.35 -5.13
N ILE A 41 -11.00 1.40 -4.86
CA ILE A 41 -11.47 1.76 -3.52
C ILE A 41 -12.97 1.59 -3.43
N VAL A 42 -13.43 1.08 -2.28
CA VAL A 42 -14.85 1.04 -1.89
C VAL A 42 -15.02 1.91 -0.65
N LEU A 43 -15.77 3.00 -0.80
CA LEU A 43 -16.09 3.93 0.27
C LEU A 43 -17.34 3.43 1.02
N LYS A 44 -17.30 3.45 2.35
CA LYS A 44 -18.42 2.99 3.19
C LYS A 44 -18.71 4.00 4.31
N SER A 45 -19.96 4.40 4.47
CA SER A 45 -20.37 5.18 5.64
C SER A 45 -20.45 4.26 6.85
N ILE A 46 -19.89 4.67 7.99
CA ILE A 46 -19.97 3.89 9.24
C ILE A 46 -21.39 3.91 9.82
N SER A 47 -22.04 5.08 9.83
CA SER A 47 -23.39 5.24 10.40
C SER A 47 -24.54 4.92 9.43
N GLY A 48 -24.24 4.78 8.13
CA GLY A 48 -25.25 4.56 7.09
C GLY A 48 -26.08 5.80 6.73
N ILE A 49 -25.87 6.95 7.38
CA ILE A 49 -26.68 8.17 7.19
C ILE A 49 -26.16 9.02 6.01
N SER A 50 -24.90 8.83 5.63
CA SER A 50 -24.26 9.61 4.56
C SER A 50 -23.64 8.69 3.54
N ILE A 51 -24.43 7.84 2.89
CA ILE A 51 -23.94 6.87 1.90
C ILE A 51 -23.78 7.54 0.54
N LEU A 52 -22.61 7.38 -0.09
CA LEU A 52 -22.39 7.83 -1.46
C LEU A 52 -23.19 6.97 -2.45
N LYS A 53 -23.90 7.61 -3.38
CA LYS A 53 -24.57 6.92 -4.51
C LYS A 53 -23.56 6.16 -5.39
N LYS A 54 -22.39 6.74 -5.64
CA LYS A 54 -21.26 6.10 -6.31
C LYS A 54 -20.13 5.94 -5.31
N ASN A 55 -20.06 4.76 -4.70
CA ASN A 55 -19.12 4.49 -3.62
C ASN A 55 -17.86 3.72 -4.04
N LYS A 56 -17.75 3.34 -5.31
CA LYS A 56 -16.56 2.68 -5.88
C LYS A 56 -15.81 3.68 -6.74
N ILE A 57 -14.52 3.84 -6.49
CA ILE A 57 -13.64 4.71 -7.27
C ILE A 57 -12.34 3.99 -7.61
N ILE A 58 -11.62 4.51 -8.60
CA ILE A 58 -10.27 4.06 -8.96
C ILE A 58 -9.34 5.26 -8.83
N ILE A 59 -8.24 5.10 -8.09
CA ILE A 59 -7.26 6.16 -7.82
C ILE A 59 -5.84 5.68 -8.17
N ASN A 60 -4.91 6.61 -8.37
CA ASN A 60 -3.49 6.26 -8.50
C ASN A 60 -2.93 5.83 -7.13
N GLY A 61 -2.16 4.74 -7.10
CA GLY A 61 -1.52 4.23 -5.89
C GLY A 61 -0.45 5.15 -5.30
N ASN A 62 0.06 6.10 -6.09
CA ASN A 62 0.95 7.18 -5.62
C ASN A 62 0.21 8.34 -4.94
N GLU A 63 -1.12 8.37 -4.95
CA GLU A 63 -1.88 9.30 -4.12
C GLU A 63 -1.80 8.88 -2.66
N THR A 64 -2.04 9.81 -1.75
CA THR A 64 -2.14 9.55 -0.32
C THR A 64 -3.58 9.44 0.14
N LEU A 65 -3.78 8.99 1.37
CA LEU A 65 -5.10 8.97 1.99
C LEU A 65 -5.71 10.37 2.14
N ALA A 66 -4.89 11.41 2.29
CA ALA A 66 -5.33 12.80 2.28
C ALA A 66 -6.12 13.17 1.01
N SER A 67 -5.76 12.60 -0.15
CA SER A 67 -6.51 12.80 -1.40
C SER A 67 -7.95 12.28 -1.30
N ILE A 68 -8.17 11.16 -0.60
CA ILE A 68 -9.50 10.61 -0.33
C ILE A 68 -10.27 11.49 0.65
N LEU A 69 -9.62 11.97 1.71
CA LEU A 69 -10.23 12.89 2.67
C LEU A 69 -10.74 14.16 1.96
N ASN A 70 -9.88 14.78 1.15
CA ASN A 70 -10.20 15.99 0.40
C ASN A 70 -11.33 15.75 -0.62
N PHE A 71 -11.35 14.58 -1.27
CA PHE A 71 -12.46 14.19 -2.14
C PHE A 71 -13.79 14.12 -1.39
N LEU A 72 -13.83 13.50 -0.19
CA LEU A 72 -15.04 13.42 0.61
C LEU A 72 -15.49 14.80 1.14
N LYS A 73 -14.55 15.65 1.58
CA LYS A 73 -14.85 17.02 2.02
C LYS A 73 -15.56 17.82 0.93
N LYS A 74 -15.07 17.73 -0.31
CA LYS A 74 -15.69 18.37 -1.48
C LYS A 74 -17.09 17.84 -1.76
N ILE A 75 -17.31 16.53 -1.66
CA ILE A 75 -18.62 15.93 -1.93
C ILE A 75 -19.66 16.33 -0.89
N TYR A 76 -19.28 16.33 0.39
CA TYR A 76 -20.20 16.66 1.48
C TYR A 76 -20.28 18.16 1.77
N ASN A 77 -19.53 18.99 1.06
CA ASN A 77 -19.38 20.41 1.33
C ASN A 77 -19.09 20.69 2.82
N LYS A 78 -18.18 19.91 3.39
CA LYS A 78 -17.80 19.97 4.81
C LYS A 78 -16.32 20.33 4.95
N GLU A 79 -16.06 21.40 5.69
CA GLU A 79 -14.72 21.79 6.12
C GLU A 79 -14.25 21.01 7.37
N GLU A 80 -15.21 20.48 8.14
CA GLU A 80 -15.02 19.72 9.39
C GLU A 80 -14.24 18.40 9.22
N TYR A 81 -13.87 17.79 10.35
CA TYR A 81 -13.16 16.51 10.41
C TYR A 81 -14.03 15.35 9.91
N ILE A 82 -13.64 14.77 8.78
CA ILE A 82 -14.10 13.45 8.34
C ILE A 82 -13.05 12.44 8.79
N TYR A 83 -13.46 11.45 9.57
CA TYR A 83 -12.61 10.38 10.06
C TYR A 83 -12.59 9.25 9.05
N LEU A 84 -11.39 8.77 8.71
CA LEU A 84 -11.17 7.67 7.78
C LEU A 84 -10.63 6.44 8.50
N TYR A 85 -11.16 5.29 8.12
CA TYR A 85 -10.75 4.00 8.65
C TYR A 85 -10.60 2.99 7.51
N ILE A 86 -9.64 2.09 7.60
CA ILE A 86 -9.55 0.95 6.69
C ILE A 86 -10.34 -0.21 7.28
N ASN A 87 -11.19 -0.83 6.46
CA ASN A 87 -12.04 -1.97 6.85
C ASN A 87 -12.82 -1.76 8.17
N ASN A 88 -13.21 -0.51 8.47
CA ASN A 88 -13.95 -0.12 9.69
C ASN A 88 -13.19 -0.29 11.03
N THR A 89 -11.88 -0.52 11.01
CA THR A 89 -11.13 -0.85 12.24
C THR A 89 -9.85 -0.05 12.41
N ILE A 90 -9.05 0.12 11.36
CA ILE A 90 -7.71 0.71 11.46
C ILE A 90 -7.78 2.20 11.12
N LYS A 91 -7.15 3.05 11.93
CA LYS A 91 -6.95 4.47 11.63
C LYS A 91 -5.55 4.71 11.04
N PRO A 92 -5.40 4.79 9.71
CA PRO A 92 -4.12 5.08 9.03
C PRO A 92 -3.71 6.56 9.16
N ASN A 93 -2.47 6.88 8.79
CA ASN A 93 -2.00 8.25 8.62
C ASN A 93 -2.47 8.82 7.29
N LEU A 94 -2.69 10.14 7.24
CA LEU A 94 -3.15 10.80 6.00
C LEU A 94 -2.07 10.81 4.91
N ASP A 95 -0.81 10.72 5.28
CA ASP A 95 0.35 10.67 4.38
C ASP A 95 0.63 9.25 3.83
N ASP A 96 -0.10 8.24 4.32
CA ASP A 96 0.04 6.87 3.83
C ASP A 96 -0.40 6.79 2.36
N TYR A 97 0.44 6.17 1.53
CA TYR A 97 0.18 5.96 0.11
C TYR A 97 -0.92 4.92 -0.09
N ILE A 98 -1.82 5.16 -1.05
CA ILE A 98 -2.95 4.27 -1.33
C ILE A 98 -2.49 2.88 -1.75
N SER A 99 -1.41 2.78 -2.54
CA SER A 99 -0.86 1.48 -2.93
C SER A 99 -0.39 0.67 -1.73
N ASP A 100 0.22 1.33 -0.74
CA ASP A 100 0.78 0.65 0.43
C ASP A 100 -0.36 0.15 1.32
N LEU A 101 -1.38 0.98 1.55
CA LEU A 101 -2.60 0.58 2.24
C LEU A 101 -3.34 -0.55 1.53
N PHE A 102 -3.38 -0.52 0.19
CA PHE A 102 -3.98 -1.59 -0.61
C PHE A 102 -3.23 -2.92 -0.44
N ASP A 103 -1.90 -2.90 -0.55
CA ASP A 103 -1.07 -4.10 -0.42
C ASP A 103 -1.23 -4.76 0.96
N LEU A 104 -1.43 -3.95 2.01
CA LEU A 104 -1.58 -4.43 3.38
C LEU A 104 -3.00 -4.90 3.72
N TYR A 105 -4.04 -4.22 3.21
CA TYR A 105 -5.39 -4.33 3.77
C TYR A 105 -6.51 -4.62 2.77
N GLN A 106 -6.20 -4.90 1.50
CA GLN A 106 -7.23 -5.18 0.51
C GLN A 106 -8.11 -6.38 0.89
N ILE A 107 -9.38 -6.31 0.51
CA ILE A 107 -10.33 -7.42 0.56
C ILE A 107 -10.99 -7.51 -0.80
N SER A 108 -10.98 -8.71 -1.38
CA SER A 108 -11.59 -8.99 -2.70
C SER A 108 -11.10 -8.03 -3.79
N ASN A 109 -9.78 -7.81 -3.85
CA ASN A 109 -9.13 -6.94 -4.83
C ASN A 109 -9.59 -5.46 -4.76
N SER A 110 -9.93 -4.99 -3.56
CA SER A 110 -10.31 -3.61 -3.31
C SER A 110 -9.92 -3.16 -1.91
N LEU A 111 -9.58 -1.87 -1.76
CA LEU A 111 -9.36 -1.26 -0.46
C LEU A 111 -10.68 -0.68 0.05
N ASN A 112 -11.20 -1.18 1.17
CA ASN A 112 -12.38 -0.56 1.79
C ASN A 112 -11.94 0.58 2.71
N ILE A 113 -12.44 1.77 2.44
CA ILE A 113 -12.23 2.95 3.27
C ILE A 113 -13.58 3.35 3.86
N SER A 114 -13.72 3.18 5.16
CA SER A 114 -14.88 3.65 5.91
C SER A 114 -14.70 5.12 6.29
N TYR A 115 -15.79 5.88 6.30
CA TYR A 115 -15.81 7.28 6.73
C TYR A 115 -16.95 7.60 7.69
N SER A 116 -16.68 8.54 8.59
CA SER A 116 -17.63 9.07 9.57
C SER A 116 -17.38 10.56 9.82
N PHE A 117 -18.41 11.29 10.26
CA PHE A 117 -18.29 12.69 10.68
C PHE A 117 -18.05 12.85 12.17
N ASN A 118 -18.27 11.79 12.94
CA ASN A 118 -17.92 11.69 14.35
C ASN A 118 -16.85 10.60 14.51
N PRO A 119 -15.97 10.69 15.52
CA PRO A 119 -15.07 9.59 15.85
C PRO A 119 -15.87 8.31 16.05
N ALA A 120 -15.50 7.24 15.34
CA ALA A 120 -16.01 5.91 15.65
C ALA A 120 -15.19 5.37 16.82
N TYR A 121 -15.85 5.19 17.97
CA TYR A 121 -15.33 4.46 19.13
C TYR A 121 -15.83 3.03 19.10
#